data_AF-A0A816CEP5-F1
#
_entry.id   AF-A0A816CEP5-F1
#
_cell.length_a   1.000
_cell.length_b   1.000
_cell.length_c   1.000
_cell.angle_alpha   90.00
_cell.angle_beta   90.00
_cell.angle_gamma   90.00
#
_symmetry.space_group_name_H-M   'P 1'
#
loop_
_entity.id
_entity.type
_entity.pdbx_description
1 polymer ?
#
loop_
_entity_poly.entity_id
_entity_poly.type
_entity_poly.pdbx_seq_one_letter_code
_entity_poly.pdbx_strand_id
1 'polypeptide(L)'
;MQRGIITLFVLITVPLVTAKSPRTDVTVSGLSSGAAMATQLHFAFSKDISGAGVLAGPPYYCGGNGMTVALCMSGPALYVSVSVLQSKINSYKSAGSIDDPANIANDPVYVFSGKYDTVAYPGVVKLNKDLYARFNANVKT
;
A
#
# COMPACT_ATOMS: atom_id res chain seq x y z
N MET A 1 59.27 -10.96 31.16
CA MET A 1 58.92 -10.86 29.73
C MET A 1 57.61 -11.60 29.53
N GLN A 2 56.47 -10.90 29.46
CA GLN A 2 55.15 -11.51 29.33
C GLN A 2 54.49 -10.92 28.07
N ARG A 3 54.28 -11.75 27.05
CA ARG A 3 53.77 -11.35 25.74
C ARG A 3 52.25 -11.21 25.82
N GLY A 4 51.74 -9.98 25.68
CA GLY A 4 50.30 -9.71 25.63
C GLY A 4 49.72 -10.11 24.27
N ILE A 5 48.69 -10.94 24.28
CA ILE A 5 47.89 -11.28 23.09
C ILE A 5 46.84 -10.19 22.94
N ILE A 6 46.89 -9.45 21.84
CA ILE A 6 45.86 -8.46 21.46
C ILE A 6 44.83 -9.20 20.61
N THR A 7 43.67 -9.50 21.19
CA THR A 7 42.53 -10.08 20.46
C THR A 7 41.80 -8.97 19.71
N LEU A 8 41.90 -8.96 18.38
CA LEU A 8 41.21 -8.03 17.50
C LEU A 8 39.76 -8.51 17.28
N PHE A 9 38.78 -7.80 17.84
CA PHE A 9 37.36 -8.00 17.52
C PHE A 9 37.02 -7.24 16.23
N VAL A 10 36.74 -7.96 15.14
CA VAL A 10 36.23 -7.38 13.90
C VAL A 10 34.70 -7.27 14.00
N LEU A 11 34.19 -6.05 14.17
CA LEU A 11 32.77 -5.75 14.08
C LEU A 11 32.35 -5.76 12.61
N ILE A 12 31.74 -6.86 12.16
CA ILE A 12 31.08 -6.93 10.85
C ILE A 12 29.75 -6.19 10.97
N THR A 13 29.68 -4.96 10.48
CA THR A 13 28.41 -4.26 10.30
C THR A 13 27.71 -4.86 9.08
N VAL A 14 26.90 -5.90 9.28
CA VAL A 14 25.96 -6.34 8.25
C VAL A 14 24.94 -5.19 8.09
N PRO A 15 24.76 -4.61 6.89
CA PRO A 15 23.65 -3.69 6.70
C PRO A 15 22.39 -4.51 6.95
N LEU A 16 21.66 -4.19 8.04
CA LEU A 16 20.33 -4.73 8.22
C LEU A 16 19.54 -4.27 6.99
N VAL A 17 19.13 -5.23 6.15
CA VAL A 17 18.01 -4.98 5.24
C VAL A 17 16.87 -4.62 6.17
N THR A 18 16.57 -3.32 6.28
CA THR A 18 15.54 -2.79 7.17
C THR A 18 14.15 -3.09 6.60
N ALA A 19 13.85 -4.36 6.36
CA ALA A 19 12.48 -4.81 6.28
C ALA A 19 11.94 -4.73 7.71
N LYS A 20 11.23 -3.65 8.03
CA LYS A 20 10.46 -3.53 9.27
C LYS A 20 9.62 -4.81 9.43
N SER A 21 9.71 -5.47 10.59
CA SER A 21 8.83 -6.60 10.90
C SER A 21 7.38 -6.14 10.73
N PRO A 22 6.53 -6.93 10.05
CA PRO A 22 5.12 -6.56 9.92
C PRO A 22 4.52 -6.40 11.31
N ARG A 23 3.56 -5.46 11.45
CA ARG A 23 2.91 -5.20 12.74
C ARG A 23 2.17 -6.43 13.28
N THR A 24 1.62 -7.23 12.37
CA THR A 24 0.86 -8.47 12.62
C THR A 24 1.16 -9.48 11.53
N ASP A 25 0.74 -10.72 11.71
CA ASP A 25 0.85 -11.78 10.69
C ASP A 25 -0.33 -11.80 9.69
N VAL A 26 -1.16 -10.75 9.67
CA VAL A 26 -2.37 -10.70 8.83
C VAL A 26 -2.13 -9.79 7.64
N THR A 27 -2.30 -10.32 6.44
CA THR A 27 -2.28 -9.56 5.19
C THR A 27 -3.58 -9.78 4.42
N VAL A 28 -3.91 -8.86 3.52
CA VAL A 28 -5.10 -8.95 2.69
C VAL A 28 -4.74 -8.85 1.21
N SER A 29 -5.42 -9.58 0.34
CA SER A 29 -5.27 -9.39 -1.10
C SER A 29 -6.60 -9.59 -1.82
N GLY A 30 -6.67 -9.12 -3.05
CA GLY A 30 -7.83 -9.37 -3.88
C GLY A 30 -7.60 -9.02 -5.34
N LEU A 31 -8.58 -9.42 -6.16
CA LEU A 31 -8.64 -9.18 -7.60
C LEU A 31 -9.86 -8.30 -7.92
N SER A 32 -9.73 -7.30 -8.80
CA SER A 32 -10.85 -6.48 -9.28
C SER A 32 -11.63 -5.80 -8.13
N SER A 33 -12.92 -6.07 -7.97
CA SER A 33 -13.70 -5.59 -6.82
C SER A 33 -13.16 -6.11 -5.48
N GLY A 34 -12.58 -7.31 -5.46
CA GLY A 34 -11.87 -7.85 -4.31
C GLY A 34 -10.58 -7.06 -4.01
N ALA A 35 -9.89 -6.54 -5.02
CA ALA A 35 -8.76 -5.66 -4.82
C ALA A 35 -9.19 -4.31 -4.24
N ALA A 36 -10.33 -3.77 -4.70
CA ALA A 36 -10.94 -2.59 -4.09
C ALA A 36 -11.24 -2.85 -2.59
N MET A 37 -11.82 -4.01 -2.26
CA MET A 37 -12.08 -4.40 -0.87
C MET A 37 -10.80 -4.60 -0.06
N ALA A 38 -9.76 -5.20 -0.66
CA ALA A 38 -8.47 -5.39 -0.01
C ALA A 38 -7.85 -4.05 0.41
N THR A 39 -7.87 -3.04 -0.48
CA THR A 39 -7.41 -1.69 -0.11
C THR A 39 -8.28 -1.10 1.00
N GLN A 40 -9.61 -1.24 0.92
CA GLN A 40 -10.52 -0.73 1.94
C GLN A 40 -10.25 -1.33 3.31
N LEU A 41 -10.09 -2.66 3.39
CA LEU A 41 -9.74 -3.35 4.63
C LEU A 41 -8.38 -2.90 5.16
N HIS A 42 -7.37 -2.82 4.29
CA HIS A 42 -6.04 -2.43 4.72
C HIS A 42 -6.00 -1.01 5.32
N PHE A 43 -6.73 -0.05 4.75
CA PHE A 43 -6.86 1.29 5.33
C PHE A 43 -7.75 1.31 6.59
N ALA A 44 -8.90 0.62 6.55
CA ALA A 44 -9.85 0.62 7.65
C ALA A 44 -9.31 -0.02 8.93
N PHE A 45 -8.57 -1.12 8.79
CA PHE A 45 -8.04 -1.95 9.88
C PHE A 45 -6.51 -2.01 9.85
N SER A 46 -5.85 -0.90 9.51
CA SER A 46 -4.39 -0.83 9.33
C SER A 46 -3.58 -1.16 10.58
N LYS A 47 -4.18 -1.13 11.78
CA LYS A 47 -3.53 -1.60 13.00
C LYS A 47 -3.37 -3.14 13.02
N ASP A 48 -4.33 -3.84 12.42
CA ASP A 48 -4.45 -5.30 12.45
C ASP A 48 -3.95 -5.96 11.16
N ILE A 49 -3.99 -5.25 10.03
CA ILE A 49 -3.54 -5.73 8.71
C ILE A 49 -2.21 -5.06 8.37
N SER A 50 -1.19 -5.86 8.07
CA SER A 50 0.21 -5.44 7.90
C SER A 50 0.71 -5.49 6.46
N GLY A 51 -0.19 -5.59 5.47
CA GLY A 51 0.16 -5.58 4.06
C GLY A 51 -1.03 -5.81 3.14
N ALA A 52 -0.86 -5.43 1.86
CA ALA A 52 -1.92 -5.58 0.85
C ALA A 52 -1.44 -6.06 -0.52
N GLY A 53 -2.23 -6.93 -1.16
CA GLY A 53 -2.12 -7.28 -2.57
C GLY A 53 -3.29 -6.72 -3.38
N VAL A 54 -2.99 -5.86 -4.37
CA VAL A 54 -3.98 -5.18 -5.22
C VAL A 54 -3.80 -5.66 -6.67
N LEU A 55 -4.62 -6.62 -7.09
CA LEU A 55 -4.53 -7.20 -8.43
C LEU A 55 -5.68 -6.66 -9.29
N ALA A 56 -5.35 -5.99 -10.39
CA ALA A 56 -6.32 -5.46 -11.36
C ALA A 56 -7.50 -4.68 -10.70
N GLY A 57 -7.20 -3.91 -9.66
CA GLY A 57 -8.18 -3.22 -8.83
C GLY A 57 -8.09 -1.70 -8.92
N PRO A 58 -9.21 -0.98 -8.69
CA PRO A 58 -9.18 0.46 -8.57
C PRO A 58 -8.55 0.89 -7.23
N PRO A 59 -8.08 2.14 -7.11
CA PRO A 59 -7.62 2.69 -5.84
C PRO A 59 -8.75 2.89 -4.82
N TYR A 60 -8.39 3.00 -3.54
CA TYR A 60 -9.32 3.23 -2.43
C TYR A 60 -10.30 4.37 -2.74
N TYR A 61 -11.57 4.19 -2.38
CA TYR A 61 -12.67 5.17 -2.58
C TYR A 61 -12.98 5.52 -4.05
N CYS A 62 -12.35 4.86 -5.03
CA CYS A 62 -12.78 4.98 -6.41
C CYS A 62 -14.17 4.35 -6.57
N GLY A 63 -15.13 5.10 -7.12
CA GLY A 63 -16.56 4.79 -7.12
C GLY A 63 -17.37 5.59 -6.10
N GLY A 64 -16.70 6.35 -5.22
CA GLY A 64 -17.29 7.35 -4.34
C GLY A 64 -17.33 8.74 -4.98
N ASN A 65 -17.96 9.70 -4.28
CA ASN A 65 -17.97 11.13 -4.65
C ASN A 65 -18.41 11.43 -6.10
N GLY A 66 -19.42 10.70 -6.60
CA GLY A 66 -19.93 10.88 -7.97
C GLY A 66 -19.09 10.24 -9.08
N MET A 67 -17.98 9.55 -8.75
CA MET A 67 -17.26 8.73 -9.72
C MET A 67 -18.06 7.46 -10.02
N THR A 68 -18.23 7.14 -11.30
CA THR A 68 -18.83 5.87 -11.70
C THR A 68 -17.80 4.75 -11.59
N VAL A 69 -18.27 3.51 -11.36
CA VAL A 69 -17.40 2.33 -11.42
C VAL A 69 -16.70 2.23 -12.77
N ALA A 70 -17.38 2.59 -13.86
CA ALA A 70 -16.80 2.62 -15.20
C ALA A 70 -15.60 3.58 -15.31
N LEU A 71 -15.68 4.78 -14.73
CA LEU A 71 -14.55 5.71 -14.69
C LEU A 71 -13.35 5.11 -13.93
N CYS A 72 -13.64 4.43 -12.83
CA CYS A 72 -12.65 3.81 -11.97
C CYS A 72 -12.05 2.51 -12.50
N MET A 73 -12.61 1.94 -13.56
CA MET A 73 -12.16 0.66 -14.10
C MET A 73 -11.62 0.83 -15.52
N SER A 74 -12.37 1.47 -16.40
CA SER A 74 -12.05 1.62 -17.82
C SER A 74 -11.94 3.07 -18.27
N GLY A 75 -11.95 4.04 -17.33
CA GLY A 75 -11.80 5.46 -17.63
C GLY A 75 -10.34 5.91 -17.73
N PRO A 76 -10.08 7.11 -18.30
CA PRO A 76 -8.75 7.69 -18.27
C PRO A 76 -8.29 7.97 -16.84
N ALA A 77 -7.10 7.50 -16.48
CA ALA A 77 -6.53 7.63 -15.15
C ALA A 77 -6.44 9.09 -14.65
N LEU A 78 -6.32 10.05 -15.57
CA LEU A 78 -6.29 11.49 -15.26
C LEU A 78 -7.53 12.01 -14.54
N TYR A 79 -8.65 11.29 -14.60
CA TYR A 79 -9.89 11.65 -13.90
C TYR A 79 -9.94 11.13 -12.46
N VAL A 80 -8.99 10.27 -12.06
CA VAL A 80 -8.89 9.74 -10.70
C VAL A 80 -7.75 10.46 -9.97
N SER A 81 -8.11 11.47 -9.19
CA SER A 81 -7.13 12.29 -8.47
C SER A 81 -6.67 11.64 -7.17
N VAL A 82 -5.40 11.22 -7.12
CA VAL A 82 -4.78 10.63 -5.92
C VAL A 82 -4.86 11.57 -4.70
N SER A 83 -4.79 12.89 -4.89
CA SER A 83 -4.90 13.84 -3.78
C SER A 83 -6.32 13.90 -3.18
N VAL A 84 -7.35 13.71 -4.00
CA VAL A 84 -8.74 13.60 -3.54
C VAL A 84 -8.93 12.31 -2.75
N LEU A 85 -8.36 11.19 -3.23
CA LEU A 85 -8.42 9.91 -2.51
C LEU A 85 -7.69 9.99 -1.16
N GLN A 86 -6.50 10.59 -1.12
CA GLN A 86 -5.75 10.83 0.12
C GLN A 86 -6.54 11.72 1.09
N SER A 87 -7.13 12.81 0.59
CA SER A 87 -7.96 13.71 1.39
C SER A 87 -9.16 12.97 1.98
N LYS A 88 -9.77 12.05 1.22
CA LYS A 88 -10.88 11.25 1.72
C LYS A 88 -10.44 10.28 2.82
N ILE A 89 -9.33 9.57 2.64
CA ILE A 89 -8.76 8.70 3.68
C ILE A 89 -8.51 9.50 4.96
N ASN A 90 -7.89 10.67 4.86
CA ASN A 90 -7.67 11.55 6.00
C ASN A 90 -8.99 12.03 6.64
N SER A 91 -10.03 12.28 5.84
CA SER A 91 -11.35 12.62 6.39
C SER A 91 -11.97 11.47 7.19
N TYR A 92 -11.81 10.23 6.73
CA TYR A 92 -12.29 9.05 7.46
C TYR A 92 -11.48 8.79 8.73
N LYS A 93 -10.16 9.04 8.70
CA LYS A 93 -9.31 9.05 9.89
C LYS A 93 -9.83 10.06 10.91
N SER A 94 -10.02 11.32 10.50
CA SER A 94 -10.51 12.38 11.39
C SER A 94 -11.90 12.09 11.95
N ALA A 95 -12.74 11.37 11.20
CA ALA A 95 -14.06 10.92 11.65
C ALA A 95 -14.02 9.65 12.53
N GLY A 96 -12.84 9.06 12.76
CA GLY A 96 -12.71 7.80 13.52
C GLY A 96 -13.32 6.58 12.82
N SER A 97 -13.58 6.65 11.51
CA SER A 97 -14.20 5.56 10.75
C SER A 97 -13.19 4.55 10.18
N ILE A 98 -11.89 4.88 10.25
CA ILE A 98 -10.77 4.00 9.92
C ILE A 98 -9.64 4.20 10.94
N ASP A 99 -8.74 3.24 11.05
CA ASP A 99 -7.50 3.37 11.79
C ASP A 99 -6.59 4.50 11.25
N ASP A 100 -5.60 4.92 12.04
CA ASP A 100 -4.61 5.91 11.59
C ASP A 100 -3.78 5.36 10.41
N PRO A 101 -3.84 5.96 9.20
CA PRO A 101 -3.05 5.55 8.04
C PRO A 101 -1.53 5.66 8.26
N ALA A 102 -1.06 6.31 9.34
CA ALA A 102 0.34 6.25 9.75
C ALA A 102 0.81 4.81 10.01
N ASN A 103 -0.12 3.89 10.35
CA ASN A 103 0.18 2.47 10.46
C ASN A 103 0.70 1.91 9.14
N ILE A 104 0.22 2.37 7.99
CA ILE A 104 0.59 1.84 6.66
C ILE A 104 2.07 2.09 6.30
N ALA A 105 2.74 2.98 7.04
CA ALA A 105 4.14 3.27 6.79
C ALA A 105 5.02 2.00 6.85
N ASN A 106 5.72 1.76 5.74
CA ASN A 106 6.58 0.63 5.43
C ASN A 106 5.88 -0.72 5.19
N ASP A 107 4.54 -0.76 5.11
CA ASP A 107 3.87 -2.02 4.80
C ASP A 107 4.22 -2.53 3.41
N PRO A 108 4.45 -3.84 3.25
CA PRO A 108 4.53 -4.45 1.94
C PRO A 108 3.19 -4.32 1.22
N VAL A 109 3.23 -3.63 0.09
CA VAL A 109 2.08 -3.51 -0.82
C VAL A 109 2.49 -4.00 -2.20
N TYR A 110 1.77 -4.97 -2.75
CA TYR A 110 1.97 -5.45 -4.11
C TYR A 110 0.84 -4.97 -5.01
N VAL A 111 1.16 -4.32 -6.13
CA VAL A 111 0.18 -3.81 -7.10
C VAL A 111 0.46 -4.43 -8.46
N PHE A 112 -0.49 -5.20 -8.98
CA PHE A 112 -0.34 -5.87 -10.27
C PHE A 112 -1.43 -5.43 -11.26
N SER A 113 -1.04 -5.16 -12.50
CA SER A 113 -1.96 -4.95 -13.62
C SER A 113 -1.49 -5.70 -14.86
N GLY A 114 -2.41 -6.34 -15.57
CA GLY A 114 -2.13 -7.00 -16.84
C GLY A 114 -1.95 -5.99 -17.96
N LYS A 115 -0.92 -6.13 -18.79
CA LYS A 115 -0.61 -5.20 -19.90
C LYS A 115 -1.80 -4.98 -20.87
N TYR A 116 -2.65 -5.99 -21.03
CA TYR A 116 -3.77 -6.01 -21.96
C TYR A 116 -5.13 -6.07 -21.26
N ASP A 117 -5.21 -5.72 -19.98
CA ASP A 117 -6.47 -5.69 -19.25
C ASP A 117 -7.38 -4.57 -19.77
N THR A 118 -8.52 -4.94 -20.35
CA THR A 118 -9.53 -4.02 -20.88
C THR A 118 -10.71 -3.80 -19.94
N VAL A 119 -10.69 -4.39 -18.75
CA VAL A 119 -11.73 -4.24 -17.72
C VAL A 119 -11.23 -3.32 -16.62
N ALA A 120 -10.04 -3.59 -16.08
CA ALA A 120 -9.34 -2.76 -15.12
C ALA A 120 -8.09 -2.17 -15.78
N TYR A 121 -8.27 -1.05 -16.46
CA TYR A 121 -7.23 -0.42 -17.26
C TYR A 121 -5.96 -0.18 -16.43
N PRO A 122 -4.78 -0.58 -16.96
CA PRO A 122 -3.53 -0.47 -16.22
C PRO A 122 -3.21 0.94 -15.73
N GLY A 123 -3.66 1.97 -16.46
CA GLY A 123 -3.53 3.35 -16.04
C GLY A 123 -4.18 3.62 -14.68
N VAL A 124 -5.40 3.10 -14.45
CA VAL A 124 -6.12 3.30 -13.18
C VAL A 124 -5.53 2.44 -12.08
N VAL A 125 -5.22 1.17 -12.37
CA VAL A 125 -4.65 0.25 -11.37
C VAL A 125 -3.33 0.77 -10.82
N LYS A 126 -2.48 1.34 -11.69
CA LYS A 126 -1.18 1.93 -11.30
C LYS A 126 -1.30 3.08 -10.31
N LEU A 127 -2.44 3.78 -10.22
CA LEU A 127 -2.66 4.84 -9.23
C LEU A 127 -2.63 4.32 -7.78
N ASN A 128 -2.84 3.02 -7.56
CA ASN A 128 -2.65 2.42 -6.23
C ASN A 128 -1.22 2.63 -5.74
N LYS A 129 -0.22 2.55 -6.62
CA LYS A 129 1.19 2.81 -6.24
C LYS A 129 1.35 4.20 -5.68
N ASP A 130 0.83 5.19 -6.41
CA ASP A 130 0.95 6.60 -6.03
C ASP A 130 0.19 6.89 -4.74
N LEU A 131 -1.01 6.30 -4.58
CA LEU A 131 -1.81 6.45 -3.37
C LEU A 131 -1.11 5.86 -2.15
N TYR A 132 -0.65 4.61 -2.21
CA TYR A 132 0.07 3.97 -1.10
C TYR A 132 1.39 4.67 -0.77
N ALA A 133 2.08 5.22 -1.78
CA ALA A 133 3.29 6.02 -1.56
C ALA A 133 3.01 7.30 -0.75
N ARG A 134 1.80 7.90 -0.83
CA ARG A 134 1.42 9.05 0.03
C ARG A 134 1.39 8.70 1.52
N PHE A 135 1.31 7.42 1.86
CA PHE A 135 1.30 6.90 3.23
C PHE A 135 2.59 6.13 3.57
N ASN A 136 3.66 6.34 2.80
CA ASN A 136 4.98 5.74 3.00
C ASN A 136 5.00 4.20 2.99
N ALA A 137 4.07 3.54 2.30
CA ALA A 137 4.10 2.09 2.13
C ALA A 137 5.29 1.64 1.26
N ASN A 138 5.75 0.41 1.45
CA ASN A 138 6.75 -0.23 0.60
C ASN A 138 6.07 -0.91 -0.59
N VAL A 139 5.87 -0.16 -1.68
CA VAL A 139 5.13 -0.62 -2.84
C VAL A 139 6.02 -1.33 -3.86
N LYS A 140 5.61 -2.54 -4.27
CA LYS A 140 6.16 -3.31 -5.40
C LYS A 140 5.11 -3.42 -6.50
N THR A 141 5.54 -3.33 -7.76
CA THR A 141 4.68 -3.47 -8.95
C THR A 141 5.21 -4.52 -9.89
#